data_AF-A0A530AP12-F1
#
_entry.id   AF-A0A530AP12-F1
#
_cell.length_a   1.000
_cell.length_b   1.000
_cell.length_c   1.000
_cell.angle_alpha   90.00
_cell.angle_beta   90.00
_cell.angle_gamma   90.00
#
_symmetry.space_group_name_H-M   'P 1'
#
loop_
_entity.id
_entity.type
_entity.pdbx_description
1 polymer ?
#
loop_
_entity_poly.entity_id
_entity_poly.type
_entity_poly.pdbx_seq_one_letter_code
_entity_poly.pdbx_strand_id
1 'polypeptide(L)'
;CGYHGKRQPSPGTWHSIVSRALLGAPESSERRHPATADVAVHRFHMTKLPPVALAEGVAEHPIEHLAPLPDTLFQPLPPYEELPRPLSPSGASALIEEANDAIPDTRSPVLDAATEPGFAVVRGLALHKLLQMLPGIAETERHGAAERYLARTGADWPDGERDRAMDAVLSILSDDRFGALFSPSSRAEVAVMGSLEVKGKLRSISGKIDRLAVTPQKVSIVD
;
A
#
# COMPACT_ATOMS: atom_id res chain seq x y z
N CYS A 1 5.14 -13.69 -6.70
CA CYS A 1 6.34 -13.49 -7.54
C CYS A 1 7.55 -13.38 -6.62
N GLY A 2 8.60 -14.16 -6.85
CA GLY A 2 9.80 -14.09 -6.01
C GLY A 2 10.94 -14.87 -6.66
N TYR A 3 12.11 -14.25 -6.74
CA TYR A 3 13.36 -14.90 -7.13
C TYR A 3 14.14 -15.15 -5.85
N HIS A 4 14.61 -16.37 -5.64
CA HIS A 4 15.60 -16.66 -4.61
C HIS A 4 16.87 -17.18 -5.26
N GLY A 5 18.03 -16.77 -4.73
CA GLY A 5 19.31 -17.28 -5.18
C GLY A 5 19.55 -18.73 -4.71
N LYS A 6 20.82 -19.11 -4.58
CA LYS A 6 21.23 -20.48 -4.18
C LYS A 6 20.78 -20.91 -2.77
N ARG A 7 20.36 -19.96 -1.91
CA ARG A 7 19.90 -20.24 -0.53
C ARG A 7 18.40 -20.51 -0.51
N GLN A 8 18.00 -21.49 0.29
CA GLN A 8 16.59 -21.83 0.54
C GLN A 8 15.84 -20.60 1.11
N PRO A 9 14.63 -20.29 0.62
CA PRO A 9 13.81 -19.22 1.17
C PRO A 9 13.44 -19.47 2.64
N SER A 10 13.39 -18.40 3.43
CA SER A 10 12.89 -18.50 4.81
C SER A 10 11.44 -19.04 4.82
N PRO A 11 11.06 -19.87 5.81
CA PRO A 11 9.69 -20.36 5.98
C PRO A 11 8.65 -19.24 6.16
N GLY A 12 9.07 -18.04 6.57
CA GLY A 12 8.23 -16.86 6.73
C GLY A 12 8.06 -16.00 5.47
N THR A 13 8.66 -16.39 4.35
CA THR A 13 8.43 -15.67 3.08
C THR A 13 7.00 -15.88 2.60
N TRP A 14 6.44 -14.85 1.94
CA TRP A 14 5.08 -14.90 1.40
C TRP A 14 4.84 -16.13 0.52
N HIS A 15 5.80 -16.47 -0.35
CA HIS A 15 5.72 -17.67 -1.19
C HIS A 15 5.62 -18.96 -0.37
N SER A 16 6.46 -19.13 0.66
CA SER A 16 6.44 -20.31 1.54
C SER A 16 5.15 -20.43 2.34
N ILE A 17 4.55 -19.30 2.74
CA ILE A 17 3.26 -19.27 3.45
C ILE A 17 2.13 -19.68 2.52
N VAL A 18 2.03 -19.03 1.35
CA VAL A 18 0.96 -19.30 0.37
C VAL A 18 1.06 -20.71 -0.20
N SER A 19 2.26 -21.18 -0.53
CA SER A 19 2.47 -22.53 -1.05
C SER A 19 2.03 -23.60 -0.03
N ARG A 20 2.37 -23.43 1.25
CA ARG A 20 1.93 -24.33 2.32
C ARG A 20 0.42 -24.32 2.52
N ALA A 21 -0.21 -23.15 2.47
CA ALA A 21 -1.65 -23.01 2.57
C ALA A 21 -2.36 -23.72 1.40
N LEU A 22 -1.84 -23.57 0.18
CA LEU A 22 -2.38 -24.25 -1.01
C LEU A 22 -2.19 -25.76 -0.92
N LEU A 23 -1.01 -26.25 -0.54
CA LEU A 23 -0.73 -27.68 -0.39
C LEU A 23 -1.55 -28.36 0.72
N GLY A 24 -1.88 -27.62 1.79
CA GLY A 24 -2.66 -28.15 2.91
C GLY A 24 -4.17 -28.09 2.75
N ALA A 25 -4.68 -27.37 1.74
CA ALA A 25 -6.11 -27.20 1.52
C ALA A 25 -6.70 -28.36 0.68
N PRO A 26 -7.76 -29.04 1.14
CA PRO A 26 -8.43 -30.10 0.36
C PRO A 26 -9.10 -29.58 -0.91
N GLU A 27 -9.36 -28.27 -0.99
CA GLU A 27 -9.91 -27.58 -2.17
C GLU A 27 -8.85 -27.26 -3.23
N SER A 28 -7.57 -27.60 -3.00
CA SER A 28 -6.49 -27.38 -3.94
C SER A 28 -6.20 -28.62 -4.78
N SER A 29 -5.96 -28.42 -6.07
CA SER A 29 -5.47 -29.45 -6.98
C SER A 29 -4.24 -28.97 -7.74
N GLU A 30 -3.25 -29.84 -7.95
CA GLU A 30 -2.17 -29.57 -8.89
C GLU A 30 -2.66 -29.71 -10.34
N ARG A 31 -2.25 -28.78 -11.21
CA ARG A 31 -2.53 -28.78 -12.65
C ARG A 31 -1.29 -28.33 -13.42
N ARG A 32 -1.23 -28.69 -14.71
CA ARG A 32 -0.21 -28.13 -15.61
C ARG A 32 -0.61 -26.73 -16.04
N HIS A 33 0.35 -25.82 -16.11
CA HIS A 33 0.11 -24.47 -16.59
C HIS A 33 -0.26 -24.49 -18.09
N PRO A 34 -1.36 -23.83 -18.50
CA PRO A 34 -1.89 -23.96 -19.87
C PRO A 34 -0.97 -23.38 -20.95
N ALA A 35 -0.11 -22.42 -20.62
CA ALA A 35 0.86 -21.84 -21.57
C ALA A 35 2.26 -22.45 -21.45
N THR A 36 2.55 -23.20 -20.40
CA THR A 36 3.88 -23.79 -20.12
C THR A 36 3.68 -25.15 -19.48
N ALA A 37 3.45 -26.17 -20.30
CA ALA A 37 3.03 -27.50 -19.86
C ALA A 37 3.98 -28.17 -18.84
N ASP A 38 5.25 -27.74 -18.81
CA ASP A 38 6.29 -28.26 -17.92
C ASP A 38 6.26 -27.67 -16.51
N VAL A 39 5.39 -26.69 -16.26
CA VAL A 39 5.24 -26.03 -14.96
C VAL A 39 3.98 -26.53 -14.26
N ALA A 40 4.16 -27.18 -13.12
CA ALA A 40 3.08 -27.53 -12.21
C ALA A 40 2.62 -26.27 -11.45
N VAL A 41 1.30 -26.11 -11.33
CA VAL A 41 0.66 -25.02 -10.58
C VAL A 41 -0.39 -25.57 -9.63
N HIS A 42 -0.50 -24.99 -8.43
CA HIS A 42 -1.58 -25.30 -7.51
C HIS A 42 -2.77 -24.39 -7.77
N ARG A 43 -3.95 -24.99 -7.94
CA ARG A 43 -5.22 -24.28 -8.13
C ARG A 43 -6.12 -24.54 -6.95
N PHE A 44 -6.41 -23.51 -6.17
CA PHE A 44 -7.46 -23.52 -5.16
C PHE A 44 -8.82 -23.31 -5.83
N HIS A 45 -9.81 -24.12 -5.48
CA HIS A 45 -11.15 -24.03 -6.05
C HIS A 45 -12.24 -24.37 -5.03
N MET A 46 -12.99 -23.35 -4.62
CA MET A 46 -14.02 -23.48 -3.58
C MET A 46 -15.41 -23.83 -4.15
N THR A 47 -15.67 -23.53 -5.42
CA THR A 47 -16.96 -23.76 -6.10
C THR A 47 -17.04 -25.15 -6.72
N LYS A 48 -17.96 -26.02 -6.31
CA LYS A 48 -18.17 -27.34 -6.95
C LYS A 48 -19.04 -27.25 -8.21
N LEU A 49 -18.69 -26.36 -9.14
CA LEU A 49 -19.36 -26.32 -10.43
C LEU A 49 -18.79 -27.41 -11.35
N PRO A 50 -19.63 -28.16 -12.10
CA PRO A 50 -19.14 -29.11 -13.08
C PRO A 50 -18.27 -28.38 -14.12
N PRO A 51 -17.25 -29.04 -14.69
CA PRO A 51 -16.51 -28.47 -15.81
C PRO A 51 -17.50 -28.09 -16.91
N VAL A 52 -17.47 -26.82 -17.33
CA VAL A 52 -18.15 -26.44 -18.57
C VAL A 52 -17.39 -27.16 -19.67
N ALA A 53 -18.03 -28.12 -20.33
CA ALA A 53 -17.48 -28.71 -21.53
C ALA A 53 -17.23 -27.55 -22.50
N LEU A 54 -15.97 -27.33 -22.87
CA LEU A 54 -15.69 -26.54 -24.06
C LEU A 54 -16.44 -27.26 -25.17
N ALA A 55 -17.41 -26.59 -25.79
CA ALA A 55 -18.14 -27.18 -26.89
C ALA A 55 -17.10 -27.62 -27.93
N GLU A 56 -16.95 -28.93 -28.11
CA GLU A 56 -16.20 -29.47 -29.24
C GLU A 56 -16.95 -29.01 -30.48
N GLY A 57 -16.32 -28.10 -31.23
CA GLY A 57 -17.00 -27.33 -32.26
C GLY A 57 -17.60 -26.05 -31.69
N VAL A 58 -16.75 -25.05 -31.47
CA VAL A 58 -17.16 -23.69 -31.85
C VAL A 58 -17.46 -23.82 -33.33
N ALA A 59 -18.74 -23.93 -33.69
CA ALA A 59 -19.15 -23.73 -35.07
C ALA A 59 -18.45 -22.44 -35.51
N GLU A 60 -17.60 -22.51 -36.53
CA GLU A 60 -17.03 -21.33 -37.15
C GLU A 60 -18.24 -20.47 -37.54
N HIS A 61 -18.59 -19.52 -36.68
CA HIS A 61 -19.48 -18.45 -37.05
C HIS A 61 -18.66 -17.67 -38.06
N PRO A 62 -19.05 -17.66 -39.35
CA PRO A 62 -18.39 -16.80 -40.30
C PRO A 62 -18.41 -15.42 -39.67
N ILE A 63 -17.23 -14.84 -39.45
CA ILE A 63 -17.13 -13.45 -38.99
C ILE A 63 -17.65 -12.62 -40.16
N GLU A 64 -18.96 -12.45 -40.23
CA GLU A 64 -19.59 -11.59 -41.21
C GLU A 64 -19.25 -10.16 -40.81
N HIS A 65 -18.31 -9.60 -41.56
CA HIS A 65 -17.77 -8.25 -41.44
C HIS A 65 -16.86 -8.02 -40.24
N LEU A 66 -15.56 -8.28 -40.42
CA LEU A 66 -14.56 -7.40 -39.84
C LEU A 66 -14.78 -6.01 -40.45
N ALA A 67 -15.35 -5.09 -39.67
CA ALA A 67 -15.22 -3.68 -39.99
C ALA A 67 -13.74 -3.36 -40.22
N PRO A 68 -13.39 -2.50 -41.19
CA PRO A 68 -12.00 -2.12 -41.41
C PRO A 68 -11.42 -1.63 -40.09
N LEU A 69 -10.26 -2.18 -39.73
CA LEU A 69 -9.56 -1.80 -38.51
C LEU A 69 -9.30 -0.29 -38.56
N PRO A 70 -9.57 0.45 -37.47
CA PRO A 70 -9.32 1.89 -37.45
C PRO A 70 -7.84 2.18 -37.72
N ASP A 71 -7.57 3.17 -38.57
CA ASP A 71 -6.21 3.52 -39.03
C ASP A 71 -5.24 3.82 -37.88
N THR A 72 -5.76 4.21 -36.71
CA THR A 72 -5.01 4.45 -35.48
C THR A 72 -4.24 3.22 -34.99
N LEU A 73 -4.64 2.00 -35.38
CA LEU A 73 -3.91 0.76 -35.06
C LEU A 73 -2.56 0.65 -35.78
N PHE A 74 -2.38 1.38 -36.87
CA PHE A 74 -1.16 1.34 -37.68
C PHE A 74 -0.26 2.55 -37.46
N GLN A 75 -0.68 3.49 -36.61
CA GLN A 75 0.16 4.61 -36.22
C GLN A 75 1.14 4.17 -35.13
N PRO A 76 2.44 4.48 -35.25
CA PRO A 76 3.38 4.26 -34.17
C PRO A 76 2.92 5.04 -32.93
N LEU A 77 2.93 4.38 -31.78
CA LEU A 77 2.65 5.02 -30.50
C LEU A 77 3.56 6.24 -30.33
N PRO A 78 3.07 7.36 -29.77
CA PRO A 78 3.92 8.46 -29.38
C PRO A 78 5.10 7.93 -28.55
N PRO A 79 6.31 8.49 -28.71
CA PRO A 79 7.46 8.06 -27.94
C PRO A 79 7.09 8.07 -26.45
N TYR A 80 7.36 6.94 -25.79
CA TYR A 80 7.07 6.78 -24.37
C TYR A 80 7.81 7.87 -23.62
N GLU A 81 7.07 8.84 -23.08
CA GLU A 81 7.66 9.84 -22.23
C GLU A 81 8.12 9.11 -20.97
N GLU A 82 9.43 9.05 -20.72
CA GLU A 82 9.96 8.52 -19.47
C GLU A 82 9.43 9.42 -18.34
N LEU A 83 8.28 9.04 -17.78
CA LEU A 83 7.71 9.74 -16.65
C LEU A 83 8.77 9.73 -15.56
N PRO A 84 9.29 10.90 -15.14
CA PRO A 84 10.27 10.94 -14.08
C PRO A 84 9.65 10.27 -12.86
N ARG A 85 10.46 9.48 -12.13
CA ARG A 85 10.00 8.75 -10.94
C ARG A 85 9.17 9.69 -10.08
N PRO A 86 7.95 9.27 -9.68
CA PRO A 86 7.07 10.12 -8.91
C PRO A 86 7.78 10.64 -7.66
N LEU A 87 7.82 11.96 -7.50
CA LEU A 87 8.37 12.56 -6.28
C LEU A 87 7.38 12.34 -5.13
N SER A 88 7.89 11.98 -3.96
CA SER A 88 7.10 12.05 -2.73
C SER A 88 6.96 13.53 -2.30
N PRO A 89 5.90 13.91 -1.57
CA PRO A 89 5.76 15.25 -1.00
C PRO A 89 6.99 15.67 -0.19
N SER A 90 7.52 14.75 0.63
CA SER A 90 8.76 14.94 1.40
C SER A 90 10.00 15.16 0.52
N GLY A 91 10.05 14.60 -0.69
CA GLY A 91 11.14 14.80 -1.65
C GLY A 91 10.96 16.03 -2.56
N ALA A 92 9.73 16.56 -2.68
CA ALA A 92 9.45 17.73 -3.49
C ALA A 92 9.98 19.03 -2.84
N SER A 93 9.93 19.14 -1.51
CA SER A 93 10.47 20.29 -0.78
C SER A 93 11.97 20.50 -1.01
N ALA A 94 12.75 19.42 -1.12
CA ALA A 94 14.19 19.47 -1.36
C ALA A 94 14.60 20.03 -2.74
N LEU A 95 13.65 20.14 -3.69
CA LEU A 95 13.90 20.74 -5.02
C LEU A 95 13.46 22.20 -5.12
N ILE A 96 12.68 22.68 -4.17
CA ILE A 96 12.14 24.05 -4.13
C ILE A 96 13.08 24.99 -3.34
N GLU A 97 13.83 24.48 -2.36
CA GLU A 97 14.92 25.23 -1.71
C GLU A 97 16.20 25.17 -2.56
N GLU A 98 16.79 26.33 -2.84
CA GLU A 98 17.96 26.48 -3.71
C GLU A 98 19.21 25.79 -3.14
N ALA A 99 19.73 24.84 -3.92
CA ALA A 99 21.13 24.49 -4.09
C ALA A 99 22.06 24.62 -2.87
N ASN A 100 22.29 23.49 -2.20
CA ASN A 100 23.66 23.12 -1.87
C ASN A 100 23.90 21.67 -2.26
N ASP A 101 25.03 21.41 -2.92
CA ASP A 101 25.47 20.12 -3.47
C ASP A 101 25.69 19.05 -2.39
N ALA A 102 24.60 18.57 -1.83
CA ALA A 102 24.47 17.24 -1.30
C ALA A 102 23.04 16.83 -1.62
N ILE A 103 22.87 15.85 -2.50
CA ILE A 103 21.63 15.06 -2.52
C ILE A 103 21.40 14.69 -1.05
N PRO A 104 20.40 15.27 -0.35
CA PRO A 104 20.12 14.81 0.99
C PRO A 104 19.77 13.35 0.77
N ASP A 105 20.50 12.48 1.46
CA ASP A 105 20.21 11.07 1.49
C ASP A 105 18.70 10.91 1.59
N THR A 106 18.08 10.37 0.55
CA THR A 106 16.69 9.90 0.59
C THR A 106 16.57 8.66 1.50
N ARG A 107 17.48 8.51 2.48
CA ARG A 107 17.51 7.47 3.49
C ARG A 107 16.44 7.82 4.50
N SER A 108 15.24 7.27 4.26
CA SER A 108 14.23 7.18 5.30
C SER A 108 14.77 6.26 6.41
N PRO A 109 14.89 6.74 7.66
CA PRO A 109 15.29 5.90 8.81
C PRO A 109 14.34 4.71 9.06
N VAL A 110 13.17 4.72 8.41
CA VAL A 110 12.12 3.70 8.53
C VAL A 110 12.33 2.55 7.55
N LEU A 111 13.11 2.73 6.47
CA LEU A 111 13.23 1.76 5.37
C LEU A 111 14.59 1.04 5.30
N ASP A 112 15.58 1.45 6.09
CA ASP A 112 16.90 0.80 6.11
C ASP A 112 16.96 -0.29 7.19
N ALA A 113 17.02 -1.55 6.74
CA ALA A 113 17.09 -2.75 7.58
C ALA A 113 18.49 -3.01 8.18
N ALA A 114 19.41 -2.03 8.10
CA ALA A 114 20.80 -2.19 8.54
C ALA A 114 21.04 -1.75 10.00
N THR A 115 20.09 -1.06 10.64
CA THR A 115 20.18 -0.65 12.04
C THR A 115 18.80 -0.71 12.65
N GLU A 116 18.66 -1.27 13.86
CA GLU A 116 17.37 -1.26 14.54
C GLU A 116 16.87 0.19 14.68
N PRO A 117 15.62 0.49 14.27
CA PRO A 117 15.11 1.85 14.35
C PRO A 117 15.17 2.32 15.81
N GLY A 118 15.76 3.50 16.03
CA GLY A 118 15.84 4.07 17.37
C GLY A 118 14.45 4.18 18.02
N PHE A 119 14.39 4.11 19.34
CA PHE A 119 13.14 4.11 20.12
C PHE A 119 12.15 5.21 19.69
N ALA A 120 12.64 6.43 19.41
CA ALA A 120 11.81 7.54 18.95
C ALA A 120 11.06 7.25 17.63
N VAL A 121 11.68 6.52 16.70
CA VAL A 121 11.08 6.14 15.41
C VAL A 121 9.99 5.09 15.64
N VAL A 122 10.27 4.06 16.44
CA VAL A 122 9.30 3.00 16.77
C VAL A 122 8.09 3.58 17.51
N ARG A 123 8.35 4.47 18.48
CA ARG A 123 7.31 5.19 19.21
C ARG A 123 6.47 6.05 18.26
N GLY A 124 7.11 6.83 17.40
CA GLY A 124 6.43 7.66 16.40
C GLY A 124 5.51 6.84 15.49
N LEU A 125 5.99 5.72 14.98
CA LEU A 125 5.21 4.81 14.13
C LEU A 125 4.00 4.23 14.86
N ALA A 126 4.14 3.90 16.14
CA ALA A 126 3.04 3.39 16.95
C ALA A 126 1.97 4.47 17.22
N LEU A 127 2.39 5.69 17.58
CA LEU A 127 1.47 6.83 17.76
C LEU A 127 0.71 7.13 16.47
N HIS A 128 1.43 7.21 15.34
CA HIS A 128 0.84 7.40 14.02
C HIS A 128 -0.22 6.35 13.73
N LYS A 129 0.11 5.08 13.97
CA LYS A 129 -0.82 3.97 13.72
C LYS A 129 -2.07 4.05 14.58
N LEU A 130 -1.94 4.43 15.85
CA LEU A 130 -3.09 4.63 16.73
C LEU A 130 -3.98 5.77 16.25
N LEU A 131 -3.39 6.93 15.90
CA LEU A 131 -4.12 8.07 15.35
C LEU A 131 -4.78 7.75 14.01
N GLN A 132 -4.22 6.82 13.23
CA GLN A 132 -4.83 6.31 12.01
C GLN A 132 -6.10 5.48 12.31
N MET A 133 -6.01 4.54 13.25
CA MET A 133 -7.00 3.48 13.44
C MET A 133 -8.12 3.82 14.43
N LEU A 134 -7.80 4.47 15.54
CA LEU A 134 -8.74 4.73 16.64
C LEU A 134 -9.97 5.57 16.26
N PRO A 135 -9.90 6.57 15.35
CA PRO A 135 -11.09 7.31 14.91
C PRO A 135 -12.19 6.43 14.33
N GLY A 136 -11.82 5.30 13.71
CA GLY A 136 -12.76 4.31 13.17
C GLY A 136 -13.35 3.35 14.20
N ILE A 137 -12.96 3.46 15.47
CA ILE A 137 -13.43 2.62 16.59
C ILE A 137 -14.38 3.45 17.46
N ALA A 138 -15.41 2.80 18.02
CA ALA A 138 -16.35 3.43 18.94
C ALA A 138 -15.61 4.01 20.15
N GLU A 139 -16.00 5.22 20.57
CA GLU A 139 -15.27 5.99 21.59
C GLU A 139 -15.01 5.21 22.88
N THR A 140 -16.02 4.47 23.35
CA THR A 140 -15.95 3.61 24.55
C THR A 140 -14.95 2.46 24.42
N GLU A 141 -14.61 2.04 23.21
CA GLU A 141 -13.70 0.93 22.93
C GLU A 141 -12.27 1.40 22.61
N ARG A 142 -12.06 2.69 22.34
CA ARG A 142 -10.77 3.23 21.88
C ARG A 142 -9.65 2.99 22.89
N HIS A 143 -9.91 3.21 24.17
CA HIS A 143 -8.92 2.99 25.24
C HIS A 143 -8.42 1.54 25.24
N GLY A 144 -9.33 0.56 25.31
CA GLY A 144 -8.97 -0.86 25.32
C GLY A 144 -8.33 -1.32 24.00
N ALA A 145 -8.72 -0.74 22.87
CA ALA A 145 -8.07 -1.02 21.58
C ALA A 145 -6.61 -0.53 21.55
N ALA A 146 -6.38 0.70 22.01
CA ALA A 146 -5.04 1.28 22.08
C ALA A 146 -4.15 0.51 23.05
N GLU A 147 -4.68 0.09 24.20
CA GLU A 147 -3.95 -0.67 25.22
C GLU A 147 -3.46 -2.00 24.66
N ARG A 148 -4.35 -2.76 24.00
CA ARG A 148 -3.99 -4.03 23.36
C ARG A 148 -2.95 -3.86 22.26
N TYR A 149 -2.99 -2.74 21.53
CA TYR A 149 -2.01 -2.45 20.50
C TYR A 149 -0.63 -2.13 21.10
N LEU A 150 -0.57 -1.19 22.06
CA LEU A 150 0.67 -0.80 22.73
C LEU A 150 1.28 -1.93 23.56
N ALA A 151 0.46 -2.83 24.12
CA ALA A 151 0.95 -4.04 24.79
C ALA A 151 1.77 -4.95 23.86
N ARG A 152 1.45 -4.96 22.55
CA ARG A 152 2.15 -5.76 21.54
C ARG A 152 3.30 -5.01 20.89
N THR A 153 3.05 -3.77 20.46
CA THR A 153 4.04 -2.96 19.73
C THR A 153 5.10 -2.35 20.65
N GLY A 154 4.75 -2.12 21.92
CA GLY A 154 5.63 -1.54 22.93
C GLY A 154 6.07 -2.52 24.02
N ALA A 155 6.13 -3.82 23.71
CA ALA A 155 6.51 -4.85 24.70
C ALA A 155 7.90 -4.60 25.30
N ASP A 156 8.83 -4.12 24.47
CA ASP A 156 10.23 -3.86 24.85
C ASP A 156 10.50 -2.37 25.14
N TRP A 157 9.45 -1.56 25.34
CA TRP A 157 9.62 -0.13 25.61
C TRP A 157 10.02 0.13 27.06
N PRO A 158 10.73 1.24 27.34
CA PRO A 158 11.01 1.67 28.70
C PRO A 158 9.74 1.85 29.53
N ASP A 159 9.86 1.66 30.85
CA ASP A 159 8.75 1.75 31.77
C ASP A 159 8.02 3.11 31.69
N GLY A 160 6.69 3.04 31.65
CA GLY A 160 5.81 4.21 31.52
C GLY A 160 5.70 4.82 30.12
N GLU A 161 6.49 4.39 29.12
CA GLU A 161 6.38 4.94 27.77
C GLU A 161 5.07 4.55 27.06
N ARG A 162 4.55 3.35 27.34
CA ARG A 162 3.25 2.92 26.82
C ARG A 162 2.12 3.81 27.34
N ASP A 163 2.15 4.15 28.63
CA ASP A 163 1.14 5.01 29.25
C ASP A 163 1.24 6.44 28.70
N ARG A 164 2.46 6.99 28.58
CA ARG A 164 2.68 8.31 27.95
C ARG A 164 2.20 8.34 26.50
N ALA A 165 2.43 7.28 25.74
CA ALA A 165 1.96 7.15 24.36
C ALA A 165 0.44 7.10 24.28
N MET A 166 -0.20 6.34 25.18
CA MET A 166 -1.65 6.27 25.32
C MET A 166 -2.25 7.64 25.59
N ASP A 167 -1.77 8.31 26.64
CA ASP A 167 -2.29 9.60 27.09
C ASP A 167 -2.15 10.66 26.00
N ALA A 168 -1.00 10.69 25.31
CA ALA A 168 -0.77 11.60 24.20
C ALA A 168 -1.79 11.39 23.06
N VAL A 169 -2.03 10.13 22.67
CA VAL A 169 -2.98 9.81 21.60
C VAL A 169 -4.41 10.15 21.99
N LEU A 170 -4.85 9.74 23.19
CA LEU A 170 -6.21 10.00 23.65
C LEU A 170 -6.46 11.50 23.83
N SER A 171 -5.47 12.25 24.33
CA SER A 171 -5.55 13.71 24.43
C SER A 171 -5.68 14.40 23.07
N ILE A 172 -5.04 13.90 22.02
CA ILE A 172 -5.19 14.44 20.66
C ILE A 172 -6.58 14.13 20.10
N LEU A 173 -7.07 12.92 20.33
CA LEU A 173 -8.38 12.49 19.82
C LEU A 173 -9.55 13.18 20.51
N SER A 174 -9.39 13.59 21.77
CA SER A 174 -10.42 14.30 22.55
C SER A 174 -10.36 15.84 22.41
N ASP A 175 -9.35 16.38 21.73
CA ASP A 175 -9.22 17.82 21.53
C ASP A 175 -10.15 18.29 20.41
N ASP A 176 -11.11 19.15 20.77
CA ASP A 176 -12.11 19.73 19.86
C ASP A 176 -11.50 20.43 18.64
N ARG A 177 -10.28 20.98 18.77
CA ARG A 177 -9.57 21.61 17.65
C ARG A 177 -9.30 20.62 16.51
N PHE A 178 -9.17 19.34 16.82
CA PHE A 178 -8.94 18.27 15.86
C PHE A 178 -10.19 17.42 15.58
N GLY A 179 -11.34 17.76 16.16
CA GLY A 179 -12.58 16.98 16.02
C GLY A 179 -12.98 16.72 14.56
N ALA A 180 -12.83 17.72 13.69
CA ALA A 180 -13.08 17.54 12.25
C ALA A 180 -12.13 16.54 11.58
N LEU A 181 -10.85 16.52 12.00
CA LEU A 181 -9.81 15.63 11.45
C LEU A 181 -10.00 14.17 11.89
N PHE A 182 -10.57 13.94 13.06
CA PHE A 182 -10.85 12.60 13.58
C PHE A 182 -12.33 12.22 13.49
N SER A 183 -13.11 12.98 12.73
CA SER A 183 -14.50 12.65 12.43
C SER A 183 -14.62 11.45 11.48
N PRO A 184 -15.78 10.77 11.44
CA PRO A 184 -16.00 9.66 10.51
C PRO A 184 -15.91 10.03 9.02
N SER A 185 -16.08 11.30 8.66
CA SER A 185 -15.94 11.78 7.28
C SER A 185 -14.50 12.07 6.87
N SER A 186 -13.57 12.04 7.82
CA SER A 186 -12.14 12.17 7.57
C SER A 186 -11.54 10.89 7.01
N ARG A 187 -10.53 11.04 6.16
CA ARG A 187 -9.80 9.94 5.54
C ARG A 187 -8.36 9.97 6.01
N ALA A 188 -7.91 8.86 6.57
CA ALA A 188 -6.49 8.65 6.84
C ALA A 188 -5.80 8.09 5.59
N GLU A 189 -4.50 8.34 5.47
CA GLU A 189 -3.63 7.67 4.50
C GLU A 189 -4.09 7.85 3.04
N VAL A 190 -4.45 9.08 2.68
CA VAL A 190 -4.99 9.42 1.36
C VAL A 190 -3.86 9.47 0.34
N ALA A 191 -3.88 8.54 -0.60
CA ALA A 191 -3.00 8.58 -1.76
C ALA A 191 -3.40 9.74 -2.68
N VAL A 192 -2.41 10.55 -3.08
CA VAL A 192 -2.59 11.66 -4.01
C VAL A 192 -1.56 11.53 -5.12
N MET A 193 -2.00 11.73 -6.35
CA MET A 193 -1.11 11.78 -7.52
C MET A 193 -1.50 12.97 -8.37
N GLY A 194 -0.52 13.63 -8.95
CA GLY A 194 -0.71 14.73 -9.87
C GLY A 194 0.55 15.01 -10.66
N SER A 195 0.51 16.05 -11.46
CA SER A 195 1.68 16.55 -12.17
C SER A 195 1.89 18.02 -11.84
N LEU A 196 3.15 18.39 -11.62
CA LEU A 196 3.55 19.77 -11.34
C LEU A 196 4.64 20.15 -12.32
N GLU A 197 4.58 21.38 -12.83
CA GLU A 197 5.68 21.94 -13.60
C GLU A 197 6.77 22.43 -12.64
N VAL A 198 7.94 21.81 -12.69
CA VAL A 198 9.10 22.17 -11.86
C VAL A 198 10.25 22.52 -12.79
N LYS A 199 10.67 23.80 -12.78
CA LYS A 199 11.74 24.32 -13.64
C LYS A 199 11.49 24.07 -15.14
N GLY A 200 10.26 24.34 -15.61
CA GLY A 200 9.89 24.21 -17.03
C GLY A 200 9.69 22.77 -17.53
N LYS A 201 9.67 21.78 -16.62
CA LYS A 201 9.41 20.37 -16.96
C LYS A 201 8.23 19.85 -16.17
N LEU A 202 7.28 19.22 -16.84
CA LEU A 202 6.18 18.52 -16.20
C LEU A 202 6.73 17.29 -15.47
N ARG A 203 6.43 17.18 -14.17
CA ARG A 203 6.84 16.05 -13.34
C ARG A 203 5.65 15.46 -12.63
N SER A 204 5.52 14.15 -12.65
CA SER A 204 4.55 13.45 -11.83
C SER A 204 4.99 13.44 -10.36
N ILE A 205 4.06 13.71 -9.46
CA ILE A 205 4.22 13.68 -8.02
C ILE A 205 3.22 12.66 -7.49
N SER A 206 3.66 11.78 -6.61
CA SER A 206 2.77 10.87 -5.89
C SER A 206 3.10 10.90 -4.42
N GLY A 207 2.08 11.08 -3.59
CA GLY A 207 2.22 11.21 -2.16
C GLY A 207 1.13 10.49 -1.41
N LYS A 208 1.33 10.49 -0.11
CA LYS A 208 0.35 10.02 0.85
C LYS A 208 0.21 11.10 1.90
N ILE A 209 -1.03 11.47 2.17
CA ILE A 209 -1.38 12.41 3.22
C ILE A 209 -1.85 11.60 4.41
N ASP A 210 -1.28 11.84 5.58
CA ASP A 210 -1.63 11.13 6.80
C ASP A 210 -3.11 11.29 7.16
N ARG A 211 -3.65 12.51 7.06
CA ARG A 211 -5.07 12.77 7.32
C ARG A 211 -5.65 13.92 6.50
N LEU A 212 -6.83 13.70 5.95
CA LEU A 212 -7.58 14.68 5.16
C LEU A 212 -9.05 14.69 5.59
N ALA A 213 -9.53 15.87 6.01
CA ALA A 213 -10.92 16.11 6.35
C ALA A 213 -11.52 17.16 5.41
N VAL A 214 -12.68 16.85 4.84
CA VAL A 214 -13.42 17.75 3.98
C VAL A 214 -14.71 18.16 4.67
N THR A 215 -14.91 19.45 4.81
CA THR A 215 -16.15 20.07 5.28
C THR A 215 -16.71 20.96 4.17
N PRO A 216 -17.98 21.39 4.22
CA PRO A 216 -18.53 22.29 3.20
C PRO A 216 -17.77 23.63 3.08
N GLN A 217 -17.07 24.07 4.13
CA GLN A 217 -16.38 25.36 4.18
C GLN A 217 -14.87 25.26 3.96
N LYS A 218 -14.24 24.12 4.29
CA LYS A 218 -12.78 23.96 4.22
C LYS A 218 -12.34 22.51 4.02
N VAL A 219 -11.16 22.36 3.43
CA VAL A 219 -10.37 21.12 3.43
C VAL A 219 -9.22 21.28 4.43
N SER A 220 -9.04 20.32 5.33
CA SER A 220 -7.96 20.31 6.33
C SER A 220 -7.07 19.10 6.09
N ILE A 221 -5.76 19.32 6.10
CA ILE A 221 -4.71 18.32 5.87
C ILE A 221 -3.80 18.36 7.10
N VAL A 222 -3.44 17.19 7.63
CA VAL A 222 -2.46 17.03 8.72
C VAL A 222 -1.50 15.90 8.36
N ASP A 223 -0.23 16.13 8.71
CA ASP A 223 0.94 15.26 8.60
C ASP A 223 1.81 15.51 9.85
#